data_AF-A0A388LQ63-F1
#
_entry.id   AF-A0A388LQ63-F1
#
_cell.length_a   1.000
_cell.length_b   1.000
_cell.length_c   1.000
_cell.angle_alpha   90.00
_cell.angle_beta   90.00
_cell.angle_gamma   90.00
#
_symmetry.space_group_name_H-M   'P 1'
#
loop_
_entity.id
_entity.type
_entity.pdbx_description
1 polymer ?
#
loop_
_entity_poly.entity_id
_entity_poly.type
_entity_poly.pdbx_seq_one_letter_code
_entity_poly.pdbx_strand_id
1 'polypeptide(L)'
;MTPTILVVSYLCLPAQFSIVVAGHGDKVVKNWYSPVRDVADACRTGAATNIIFGLALGYKSVIIPVLAIAGAVYLSYTLAAMYGIACAALGMLSTLSTCLAIDAYGPISDNAGGIAEMTEMGPGIREKTDTLDSAGNTTAAIGKGFAIGSAALVLLALFGAYVNRTGISEVNVLAPKEFVGLIVGAMLPYWFSAMTMKSVGKAALAMVEEVRRQFNTIAGLMEGTVKPDYKKCVMISTDASLREMIAPGCLVMLMPIIVGYLFGVYTLAGALADALVSGVQMAISASNTGGAWDNAKKYIEAGNTEQGCALGPKGSACHKAAVIGDTVGDPLKDTSGPSLNILLKLMAVESLVFAPFFKEHGSVLFGRRS
;
A
#
# COMPACT_ATOMS: atom_id res chain seq x y z
N MET A 1 -20.38 9.94 11.20
CA MET A 1 -19.33 9.04 10.69
C MET A 1 -20.00 7.80 10.13
N THR A 2 -19.90 7.57 8.82
CA THR A 2 -20.54 6.44 8.15
C THR A 2 -19.92 5.12 8.63
N PRO A 3 -20.71 4.06 8.90
CA PRO A 3 -20.23 2.74 9.33
C PRO A 3 -19.09 2.17 8.47
N THR A 4 -18.99 2.62 7.21
CA THR A 4 -17.94 2.30 6.24
C THR A 4 -16.53 2.64 6.72
N ILE A 5 -16.34 3.74 7.46
CA ILE A 5 -15.04 4.14 8.02
C ILE A 5 -14.59 3.15 9.11
N LEU A 6 -15.55 2.59 9.86
CA LEU A 6 -15.28 1.66 10.96
C LEU A 6 -14.86 0.27 10.46
N VAL A 7 -15.44 -0.19 9.34
CA VAL A 7 -15.19 -1.56 8.84
C VAL A 7 -13.87 -1.68 8.06
N VAL A 8 -13.48 -0.64 7.30
CA VAL A 8 -12.16 -0.63 6.63
C VAL A 8 -11.00 -0.44 7.63
N SER A 9 -11.27 0.18 8.78
CA SER A 9 -10.26 0.55 9.77
C SER A 9 -10.09 -0.44 10.93
N TYR A 10 -10.98 -1.43 11.11
CA TYR A 10 -11.00 -2.26 12.32
C TYR A 10 -9.80 -3.23 12.46
N LEU A 11 -9.17 -3.64 11.36
CA LEU A 11 -8.02 -4.57 11.38
C LEU A 11 -6.65 -3.89 11.25
N CYS A 12 -6.60 -2.60 10.90
CA CYS A 12 -5.36 -1.86 10.61
C CYS A 12 -5.02 -0.79 11.65
N LEU A 13 -5.88 -0.56 12.65
CA LEU A 13 -5.52 0.24 13.81
C LEU A 13 -4.58 -0.58 14.70
N PRO A 14 -3.38 -0.07 15.10
CA PRO A 14 -3.24 1.26 15.71
C PRO A 14 -1.85 1.96 15.76
N ALA A 15 -1.90 3.29 15.83
CA ALA A 15 -1.17 4.07 16.83
C ALA A 15 -2.01 5.33 17.10
N GLN A 16 -2.52 5.49 18.32
CA GLN A 16 -3.32 6.63 18.81
C GLN A 16 -4.48 7.15 17.93
N PHE A 17 -5.73 6.90 18.34
CA PHE A 17 -6.82 7.84 18.09
C PHE A 17 -7.52 8.18 19.40
N SER A 18 -7.59 9.47 19.71
CA SER A 18 -8.46 9.99 20.76
C SER A 18 -9.86 10.15 20.19
N ILE A 19 -10.79 9.26 20.56
CA ILE A 19 -12.21 9.51 20.35
C ILE A 19 -12.72 10.23 21.59
N VAL A 20 -12.97 11.54 21.46
CA VAL A 20 -13.76 12.27 22.47
C VAL A 20 -15.21 11.86 22.26
N VAL A 21 -15.70 10.96 23.12
CA VAL A 21 -17.13 10.64 23.18
C VAL A 21 -17.80 11.81 23.90
N ALA A 22 -18.59 12.60 23.16
CA ALA A 22 -19.39 13.67 23.74
C ALA A 22 -20.25 13.11 24.88
N GLY A 23 -19.98 13.55 26.12
CA GLY A 23 -20.74 13.17 27.32
C GLY A 23 -20.01 12.29 28.34
N HIS A 24 -18.77 11.84 28.10
CA HIS A 24 -17.95 11.14 29.10
C HIS A 24 -16.59 11.83 29.21
N GLY A 25 -16.34 12.49 30.35
CA GLY A 25 -15.11 13.27 30.59
C GLY A 25 -13.81 12.51 30.36
N ASP A 26 -12.81 13.23 29.85
CA ASP A 26 -11.34 13.03 29.87
C ASP A 26 -10.77 11.60 29.99
N LYS A 27 -11.37 10.60 29.34
CA LYS A 27 -10.73 9.29 29.17
C LYS A 27 -9.88 9.28 27.91
N VAL A 28 -8.60 9.64 28.07
CA VAL A 28 -7.55 9.42 27.06
C VAL A 28 -7.22 7.92 27.02
N VAL A 29 -7.73 7.20 26.02
CA VAL A 29 -7.44 5.77 25.83
C VAL A 29 -6.15 5.63 24.99
N LYS A 30 -5.01 5.42 25.66
CA LYS A 30 -3.71 5.13 25.01
C LYS A 30 -3.60 3.64 24.65
N ASN A 31 -4.26 3.21 23.57
CA ASN A 31 -4.21 1.81 23.14
C ASN A 31 -3.28 1.61 21.93
N TRP A 32 -2.02 1.27 22.18
CA TRP A 32 -1.27 0.42 21.24
C TRP A 32 -1.97 -0.95 21.24
N TYR A 33 -2.61 -1.41 20.16
CA TYR A 33 -3.35 -2.69 20.19
C TYR A 33 -2.36 -3.87 20.18
N SER A 34 -2.84 -5.02 20.69
CA SER A 34 -2.08 -6.28 20.77
C SER A 34 -1.29 -6.63 19.51
N PRO A 35 -1.83 -6.56 18.26
CA PRO A 35 -1.13 -7.11 17.11
C PRO A 35 0.23 -6.48 16.81
N VAL A 36 0.35 -5.15 16.92
CA VAL A 36 1.64 -4.45 16.72
C VAL A 36 2.58 -4.66 17.90
N ARG A 37 2.05 -4.78 19.12
CA ARG A 37 2.86 -5.16 20.28
C ARG A 37 3.43 -6.55 20.15
N ASP A 38 2.66 -7.50 19.61
CA ASP A 38 3.12 -8.86 19.38
C ASP A 38 4.25 -8.90 18.33
N VAL A 39 4.16 -8.06 17.28
CA VAL A 39 5.25 -7.87 16.30
C VAL A 39 6.49 -7.25 16.95
N ALA A 40 6.32 -6.26 17.83
CA ALA A 40 7.43 -5.66 18.58
C ALA A 40 8.04 -6.66 19.59
N ASP A 41 7.22 -7.46 20.25
CA ASP A 41 7.66 -8.48 21.21
C ASP A 41 8.42 -9.63 20.53
N ALA A 42 8.02 -9.99 19.30
CA ALA A 42 8.73 -10.96 18.48
C ALA A 42 10.19 -10.56 18.23
N CYS A 43 10.54 -9.27 18.30
CA CYS A 43 11.93 -8.80 18.19
C CYS A 43 12.85 -9.37 19.29
N ARG A 44 12.33 -9.87 20.42
CA ARG A 44 13.11 -10.56 21.47
C ARG A 44 13.90 -11.74 20.94
N THR A 45 13.39 -12.41 19.91
CA THR A 45 13.99 -13.59 19.29
C THR A 45 14.68 -13.28 17.95
N GLY A 46 14.74 -12.00 17.56
CA GLY A 46 15.48 -11.51 16.40
C GLY A 46 14.60 -11.05 15.22
N ALA A 47 15.27 -10.68 14.12
CA ALA A 47 14.59 -10.13 12.94
C ALA A 47 13.72 -11.16 12.20
N ALA A 48 14.09 -12.45 12.23
CA ALA A 48 13.37 -13.48 11.50
C ALA A 48 11.92 -13.67 12.02
N THR A 49 11.76 -13.75 13.33
CA THR A 49 10.44 -13.85 13.97
C THR A 49 9.65 -12.56 13.80
N ASN A 50 10.29 -11.39 13.91
CA ASN A 50 9.65 -10.11 13.59
C ASN A 50 9.09 -10.07 12.16
N ILE A 51 9.84 -10.55 11.16
CA ILE A 51 9.37 -10.64 9.77
C ILE A 51 8.20 -11.63 9.64
N ILE A 52 8.30 -12.81 10.25
CA ILE A 52 7.22 -13.81 10.19
C ILE A 52 5.92 -13.26 10.78
N PHE A 53 5.98 -12.60 11.94
CA PHE A 53 4.82 -12.01 12.60
C PHE A 53 4.22 -10.85 11.78
N GLY A 54 5.05 -9.99 11.18
CA GLY A 54 4.55 -8.89 10.36
C GLY A 54 3.88 -9.35 9.06
N LEU A 55 4.41 -10.38 8.40
CA LEU A 55 3.77 -10.99 7.23
C LEU A 55 2.43 -11.65 7.60
N ALA A 56 2.42 -12.43 8.69
CA ALA A 56 1.20 -13.07 9.18
C ALA A 56 0.12 -12.03 9.56
N LEU A 57 0.52 -10.90 10.15
CA LEU A 57 -0.38 -9.79 10.46
C LEU A 57 -0.98 -9.19 9.19
N GLY A 58 -0.17 -8.93 8.16
CA GLY A 58 -0.67 -8.42 6.88
C GLY A 58 -1.66 -9.37 6.23
N TYR A 59 -1.35 -10.67 6.17
CA TYR A 59 -2.26 -11.67 5.62
C TYR A 59 -3.56 -11.78 6.41
N LYS A 60 -3.50 -11.68 7.75
CA LYS A 60 -4.71 -11.67 8.59
C LYS A 60 -5.53 -10.39 8.39
N SER A 61 -4.88 -9.26 8.12
CA SER A 61 -5.53 -7.94 8.02
C SER A 61 -6.48 -7.81 6.83
N VAL A 62 -6.37 -8.68 5.81
CA VAL A 62 -7.21 -8.60 4.60
C VAL A 62 -8.64 -9.09 4.84
N ILE A 63 -8.86 -9.92 5.86
CA ILE A 63 -10.11 -10.69 6.03
C ILE A 63 -11.33 -9.78 6.16
N ILE A 64 -11.34 -8.87 7.13
CA ILE A 64 -12.49 -7.98 7.36
C ILE A 64 -12.68 -6.98 6.20
N PRO A 65 -11.65 -6.28 5.69
CA PRO A 65 -11.79 -5.41 4.53
C PRO A 65 -12.38 -6.11 3.30
N VAL A 66 -11.94 -7.33 2.98
CA VAL A 66 -12.48 -8.09 1.84
C VAL A 66 -13.93 -8.46 2.06
N LEU A 67 -14.30 -8.93 3.26
CA LEU A 67 -15.70 -9.21 3.61
C LEU A 67 -16.58 -7.95 3.53
N ALA A 68 -16.04 -6.80 3.93
CA ALA A 68 -16.72 -5.51 3.85
C ALA A 68 -16.98 -5.08 2.40
N ILE A 69 -15.98 -5.22 1.54
CA ILE A 69 -16.10 -4.96 0.10
C ILE A 69 -17.13 -5.92 -0.50
N ALA A 70 -17.08 -7.22 -0.18
CA ALA A 70 -18.05 -8.20 -0.66
C ALA A 70 -19.48 -7.85 -0.24
N GLY A 71 -19.70 -7.47 1.04
CA GLY A 71 -21.00 -7.02 1.52
C GLY A 71 -21.49 -5.74 0.85
N ALA A 72 -20.59 -4.77 0.63
CA ALA A 72 -20.90 -3.53 -0.08
C ALA A 72 -21.28 -3.80 -1.55
N VAL A 73 -20.54 -4.66 -2.24
CA VAL A 73 -20.84 -5.10 -3.61
C VAL A 73 -22.20 -5.80 -3.66
N TYR A 74 -22.44 -6.78 -2.79
CA TYR A 74 -23.70 -7.53 -2.77
C TYR A 74 -24.91 -6.61 -2.55
N LEU A 75 -24.85 -5.75 -1.53
CA LEU A 75 -25.94 -4.84 -1.20
C LEU A 75 -26.17 -3.81 -2.32
N SER A 76 -25.11 -3.15 -2.79
CA SER A 76 -25.22 -2.10 -3.80
C SER A 76 -25.68 -2.65 -5.16
N TYR A 77 -25.18 -3.83 -5.55
CA TYR A 77 -25.60 -4.51 -6.77
C TYR A 77 -27.07 -4.94 -6.70
N THR A 78 -27.53 -5.44 -5.55
CA THR A 78 -28.94 -5.82 -5.37
C THR A 78 -29.87 -4.61 -5.48
N LEU A 79 -29.43 -3.44 -5.01
CA LEU A 79 -30.25 -2.22 -5.03
C LEU A 79 -30.29 -1.51 -6.39
N ALA A 80 -29.18 -1.46 -7.12
CA ALA A 80 -29.11 -0.70 -8.38
C ALA A 80 -28.06 -1.23 -9.38
N ALA A 81 -27.79 -2.54 -9.38
CA ALA A 81 -26.84 -3.20 -10.26
C ALA A 81 -25.47 -2.47 -10.29
N MET A 82 -24.88 -2.30 -11.48
CA MET A 82 -23.59 -1.64 -11.66
C MET A 82 -23.62 -0.15 -11.28
N TYR A 83 -24.76 0.52 -11.43
CA TYR A 83 -24.91 1.91 -10.99
C TYR A 83 -24.85 2.01 -9.45
N GLY A 84 -25.45 1.04 -8.75
CA GLY A 84 -25.36 0.93 -7.30
C GLY A 84 -23.92 0.77 -6.82
N ILE A 85 -23.12 -0.09 -7.46
CA ILE A 85 -21.69 -0.26 -7.16
C ILE A 85 -20.92 1.04 -7.39
N ALA A 86 -21.17 1.73 -8.50
CA ALA A 86 -20.54 3.02 -8.80
C ALA A 86 -20.88 4.08 -7.74
N CYS A 87 -22.15 4.15 -7.31
CA CYS A 87 -22.59 5.03 -6.23
C CYS A 87 -21.99 4.64 -4.87
N ALA A 88 -21.80 3.35 -4.58
CA ALA A 88 -21.12 2.90 -3.36
C ALA A 88 -19.64 3.31 -3.37
N ALA A 89 -18.97 3.24 -4.52
CA ALA A 89 -17.61 3.72 -4.70
C ALA A 89 -17.50 5.23 -4.46
N LEU A 90 -18.41 6.02 -5.06
CA LEU A 90 -18.51 7.46 -4.82
C LEU A 90 -18.83 7.78 -3.36
N GLY A 91 -19.73 7.01 -2.74
CA GLY A 91 -20.10 7.13 -1.34
C GLY A 91 -18.90 6.90 -0.41
N MET A 92 -18.04 5.93 -0.72
CA MET A 92 -16.77 5.75 -0.03
C MET A 92 -15.94 7.03 -0.18
N LEU A 93 -15.68 7.50 -1.40
CA LEU A 93 -14.87 8.70 -1.69
C LEU A 93 -15.52 10.05 -1.34
N SER A 94 -16.76 10.08 -0.85
CA SER A 94 -17.48 11.34 -0.55
C SER A 94 -16.81 12.22 0.50
N THR A 95 -15.95 11.63 1.33
CA THR A 95 -15.16 12.31 2.37
C THR A 95 -13.67 12.41 2.00
N LEU A 96 -13.34 12.31 0.71
CA LEU A 96 -11.96 12.30 0.20
C LEU A 96 -11.14 13.50 0.67
N SER A 97 -11.72 14.70 0.76
CA SER A 97 -11.01 15.89 1.25
C SER A 97 -10.45 15.69 2.66
N THR A 98 -11.25 15.14 3.57
CA THR A 98 -10.83 14.82 4.94
C THR A 98 -9.80 13.70 4.94
N CYS A 99 -10.00 12.64 4.14
CA CYS A 99 -9.04 11.54 4.03
C CYS A 99 -7.67 12.02 3.55
N LEU A 100 -7.63 12.88 2.52
CA LEU A 100 -6.38 13.47 2.02
C LEU A 100 -5.73 14.39 3.05
N ALA A 101 -6.52 15.16 3.81
CA ALA A 101 -5.98 16.04 4.85
C ALA A 101 -5.27 15.25 5.96
N ILE A 102 -5.86 14.15 6.43
CA ILE A 102 -5.23 13.31 7.48
C ILE A 102 -4.05 12.49 6.94
N ASP A 103 -4.09 12.07 5.67
CA ASP A 103 -2.99 11.35 5.02
C ASP A 103 -1.79 12.28 4.81
N ALA A 104 -2.01 13.46 4.21
CA ALA A 104 -0.97 14.47 3.98
C ALA A 104 -0.35 15.02 5.28
N TYR A 105 -1.09 15.00 6.38
CA TYR A 105 -0.58 15.36 7.70
C TYR A 105 0.62 14.48 8.13
N GLY A 106 0.66 13.21 7.73
CA GLY A 106 1.73 12.28 8.11
C GLY A 106 3.11 12.70 7.58
N PRO A 107 3.31 12.78 6.26
CA PRO A 107 4.58 13.21 5.67
C PRO A 107 5.03 14.62 6.09
N ILE A 108 4.10 15.52 6.41
CA ILE A 108 4.44 16.85 6.96
C ILE A 108 5.06 16.70 8.35
N SER A 109 4.48 15.84 9.20
CA SER A 109 4.97 15.57 10.55
C SER A 109 6.32 14.86 10.56
N ASP A 110 6.52 13.89 9.64
CA ASP A 110 7.79 13.21 9.43
C ASP A 110 8.91 14.19 9.05
N ASN A 111 8.67 15.05 8.04
CA ASN A 111 9.62 16.09 7.64
C ASN A 111 9.92 17.07 8.79
N ALA A 112 8.92 17.44 9.60
CA ALA A 112 9.15 18.29 10.76
C ALA A 112 10.08 17.64 11.79
N GLY A 113 9.94 16.33 12.03
CA GLY A 113 10.85 15.57 12.89
C GLY A 113 12.26 15.46 12.32
N GLY A 114 12.39 15.23 11.02
CA GLY A 114 13.68 15.23 10.32
C GLY A 114 14.40 16.59 10.40
N ILE A 115 13.68 17.69 10.21
CA ILE A 115 14.22 19.05 10.36
C ILE A 115 14.67 19.31 11.79
N ALA A 116 13.88 18.91 12.78
CA ALA A 116 14.23 19.08 14.20
C ALA A 116 15.53 18.34 14.56
N GLU A 117 15.71 17.11 14.06
CA GLU A 117 16.95 16.33 14.24
C GLU A 117 18.14 16.99 13.54
N MET A 118 17.99 17.38 12.27
CA MET A 118 19.07 17.98 11.47
C MET A 118 19.52 19.36 11.97
N THR A 119 18.67 20.04 12.76
CA THR A 119 18.97 21.35 13.35
C THR A 119 19.31 21.27 14.84
N GLU A 120 19.51 20.06 15.37
CA GLU A 120 19.88 19.80 16.77
C GLU A 120 18.93 20.48 17.78
N MET A 121 17.64 20.54 17.46
CA MET A 121 16.65 21.11 18.36
C MET A 121 16.51 20.26 19.64
N GLY A 122 16.03 20.90 20.72
CA GLY A 122 15.91 20.22 22.01
C GLY A 122 15.05 18.94 21.97
N PRO A 123 15.34 17.94 22.82
CA PRO A 123 14.72 16.61 22.77
C PRO A 123 13.19 16.64 22.91
N GLY A 124 12.64 17.62 23.64
CA GLY A 124 11.19 17.80 23.77
C GLY A 124 10.48 18.24 22.48
N ILE A 125 11.21 18.75 21.48
CA ILE A 125 10.68 19.00 20.13
C ILE A 125 10.59 17.68 19.36
N ARG A 126 11.66 16.87 19.41
CA ARG A 126 11.70 15.56 18.74
C ARG A 126 10.63 14.61 19.29
N GLU A 127 10.43 14.57 20.60
CA GLU A 127 9.37 13.76 21.24
C GLU A 127 7.96 14.15 20.73
N LYS A 128 7.71 15.46 20.56
CA LYS A 128 6.45 15.95 20.00
C LYS A 128 6.30 15.53 18.54
N THR A 129 7.32 15.75 17.72
CA THR A 129 7.25 15.37 16.29
C THR A 129 7.13 13.86 16.11
N ASP A 130 7.81 13.04 16.92
CA ASP A 130 7.73 11.58 16.88
C ASP A 130 6.31 11.09 17.24
N THR A 131 5.65 11.78 18.18
CA THR A 131 4.23 11.51 18.51
C THR A 131 3.32 11.83 17.31
N LEU A 132 3.52 12.99 16.67
CA LEU A 132 2.73 13.40 15.49
C LEU A 132 2.96 12.45 14.30
N ASP A 133 4.21 12.06 14.06
CA ASP A 133 4.64 11.14 13.01
C ASP A 133 4.11 9.72 13.24
N SER A 134 4.08 9.23 14.48
CA SER A 134 3.42 7.95 14.80
C SER A 134 1.92 7.97 14.49
N ALA A 135 1.23 9.08 14.73
CA ALA A 135 -0.17 9.25 14.32
C ALA A 135 -0.28 9.31 12.79
N GLY A 136 0.65 10.00 12.13
CA GLY A 136 0.79 10.11 10.68
C GLY A 136 0.91 8.76 9.96
N ASN A 137 1.71 7.84 10.49
CA ASN A 137 1.80 6.48 9.96
C ASN A 137 0.45 5.76 9.95
N THR A 138 -0.35 5.99 10.98
CA THR A 138 -1.68 5.38 11.11
C THR A 138 -2.66 6.02 10.14
N THR A 139 -2.64 7.35 10.00
CA THR A 139 -3.49 8.03 9.02
C THR A 139 -3.12 7.65 7.59
N ALA A 140 -1.83 7.44 7.30
CA ALA A 140 -1.36 6.94 6.00
C ALA A 140 -1.86 5.51 5.72
N ALA A 141 -1.84 4.62 6.71
CA ALA A 141 -2.41 3.27 6.55
C ALA A 141 -3.92 3.31 6.29
N ILE A 142 -4.66 4.18 7.00
CA ILE A 142 -6.10 4.41 6.76
C ILE A 142 -6.34 4.96 5.35
N GLY A 143 -5.55 5.96 4.92
CA GLY A 143 -5.59 6.53 3.57
C GLY A 143 -5.38 5.47 2.49
N LYS A 144 -4.36 4.62 2.65
CA LYS A 144 -4.07 3.48 1.78
C LYS A 144 -5.24 2.49 1.75
N GLY A 145 -5.79 2.10 2.89
CA GLY A 145 -6.94 1.20 2.98
C GLY A 145 -8.18 1.74 2.28
N PHE A 146 -8.46 3.03 2.44
CA PHE A 146 -9.55 3.72 1.75
C PHE A 146 -9.32 3.84 0.24
N ALA A 147 -8.09 4.12 -0.19
CA ALA A 147 -7.71 4.16 -1.60
C ALA A 147 -7.87 2.78 -2.27
N ILE A 148 -7.54 1.69 -1.55
CA ILE A 148 -7.68 0.31 -2.04
C ILE A 148 -9.15 -0.15 -2.05
N GLY A 149 -9.90 0.11 -0.97
CA GLY A 149 -11.32 -0.25 -0.90
C GLY A 149 -12.16 0.46 -1.96
N SER A 150 -11.90 1.75 -2.16
CA SER A 150 -12.56 2.53 -3.22
C SER A 150 -12.11 2.07 -4.60
N ALA A 151 -10.84 1.71 -4.77
CA ALA A 151 -10.34 1.09 -6.00
C ALA A 151 -11.17 -0.13 -6.36
N ALA A 152 -11.37 -1.05 -5.42
CA ALA A 152 -12.08 -2.30 -5.67
C ALA A 152 -13.51 -2.06 -6.19
N LEU A 153 -14.24 -1.11 -5.59
CA LEU A 153 -15.60 -0.77 -6.01
C LEU A 153 -15.63 -0.05 -7.37
N VAL A 154 -14.74 0.93 -7.59
CA VAL A 154 -14.63 1.62 -8.89
C VAL A 154 -14.27 0.62 -10.00
N LEU A 155 -13.35 -0.30 -9.72
CA LEU A 155 -12.91 -1.34 -10.65
C LEU A 155 -14.04 -2.23 -11.10
N LEU A 156 -14.88 -2.67 -10.16
CA LEU A 156 -16.03 -3.50 -10.49
C LEU A 156 -17.05 -2.74 -11.35
N ALA A 157 -17.27 -1.45 -11.07
CA ALA A 157 -18.12 -0.59 -11.90
C ALA A 157 -17.54 -0.38 -13.31
N LEU A 158 -16.23 -0.12 -13.43
CA LEU A 158 -15.54 0.03 -14.71
C LEU A 158 -15.53 -1.28 -15.51
N PHE A 159 -15.38 -2.42 -14.82
CA PHE A 159 -15.48 -3.74 -15.44
C PHE A 159 -16.87 -3.99 -16.01
N GLY A 160 -17.94 -3.70 -15.26
CA GLY A 160 -19.31 -3.78 -15.79
C GLY A 160 -19.54 -2.86 -16.98
N ALA A 161 -19.01 -1.64 -16.93
CA ALA A 161 -19.06 -0.70 -18.05
C ALA A 161 -18.29 -1.23 -19.28
N TYR A 162 -17.14 -1.88 -19.08
CA TYR A 162 -16.34 -2.50 -20.12
C TYR A 162 -17.09 -3.64 -20.82
N VAL A 163 -17.69 -4.55 -20.04
CA VAL A 163 -18.51 -5.66 -20.55
C VAL A 163 -19.67 -5.12 -21.41
N ASN A 164 -20.36 -4.11 -20.92
CA ASN A 164 -21.45 -3.47 -21.67
C ASN A 164 -20.94 -2.79 -22.96
N ARG A 165 -19.83 -2.03 -22.88
CA ARG A 165 -19.27 -1.29 -24.02
C ARG A 165 -18.76 -2.21 -25.12
N THR A 166 -18.22 -3.36 -24.76
CA THR A 166 -17.76 -4.41 -25.70
C THR A 166 -18.92 -5.24 -26.26
N GLY A 167 -20.09 -5.24 -25.59
CA GLY A 167 -21.25 -6.03 -25.99
C GLY A 167 -21.12 -7.52 -25.66
N ILE A 168 -20.28 -7.86 -24.67
CA ILE A 168 -20.19 -9.21 -24.12
C ILE A 168 -21.52 -9.53 -23.44
N SER A 169 -22.18 -10.60 -23.87
CA SER A 169 -23.47 -11.03 -23.31
C SER A 169 -23.33 -11.59 -21.90
N GLU A 170 -22.30 -12.40 -21.69
CA GLU A 170 -21.98 -13.04 -20.41
C GLU A 170 -20.47 -13.27 -20.32
N VAL A 171 -19.92 -13.09 -19.11
CA VAL A 171 -18.53 -13.47 -18.80
C VAL A 171 -18.58 -14.82 -18.08
N ASN A 172 -18.27 -15.89 -18.82
CA ASN A 172 -18.30 -17.25 -18.27
C ASN A 172 -16.90 -17.67 -17.80
N VAL A 173 -16.72 -17.84 -16.49
CA VAL A 173 -15.45 -18.26 -15.88
C VAL A 173 -14.96 -19.62 -16.40
N LEU A 174 -15.86 -20.50 -16.84
CA LEU A 174 -15.49 -21.82 -17.39
C LEU A 174 -15.12 -21.77 -18.88
N ALA A 175 -15.30 -20.63 -19.54
CA ALA A 175 -14.91 -20.50 -20.93
C ALA A 175 -13.37 -20.32 -21.04
N PRO A 176 -12.70 -21.00 -22.00
CA PRO A 176 -11.23 -21.05 -22.03
C PRO A 176 -10.55 -19.69 -22.14
N LYS A 177 -11.11 -18.74 -22.90
CA LYS A 177 -10.49 -17.42 -23.12
C LYS A 177 -10.51 -16.60 -21.83
N GLU A 178 -11.65 -16.58 -21.17
CA GLU A 178 -11.93 -15.89 -19.92
C GLU A 178 -11.08 -16.49 -18.79
N PHE A 179 -11.00 -17.82 -18.70
CA PHE A 179 -10.21 -18.50 -17.66
C PHE A 179 -8.70 -18.28 -17.82
N VAL A 180 -8.18 -18.31 -19.05
CA VAL A 180 -6.78 -17.96 -19.32
C VAL A 180 -6.52 -16.50 -18.96
N GLY A 181 -7.43 -15.61 -19.33
CA GLY A 181 -7.40 -14.21 -18.91
C GLY A 181 -7.32 -14.08 -17.40
N LEU A 182 -8.18 -14.80 -16.68
CA LEU A 182 -8.29 -14.81 -15.22
C LEU A 182 -6.95 -15.17 -14.57
N ILE A 183 -6.38 -16.34 -14.88
CA ILE A 183 -5.08 -16.76 -14.33
C ILE A 183 -3.97 -15.76 -14.62
N VAL A 184 -3.88 -15.25 -15.85
CA VAL A 184 -2.86 -14.26 -16.23
C VAL A 184 -3.07 -12.96 -15.47
N GLY A 185 -4.33 -12.51 -15.32
CA GLY A 185 -4.72 -11.33 -14.57
C GLY A 185 -4.31 -11.40 -13.11
N ALA A 186 -4.53 -12.52 -12.42
CA ALA A 186 -4.11 -12.70 -11.03
C ALA A 186 -2.60 -12.65 -10.83
N MET A 187 -1.82 -12.99 -11.85
CA MET A 187 -0.36 -12.94 -11.80
C MET A 187 0.20 -11.51 -11.94
N LEU A 188 -0.52 -10.60 -12.60
CA LEU A 188 -0.01 -9.23 -12.86
C LEU A 188 0.37 -8.45 -11.61
N PRO A 189 -0.43 -8.44 -10.51
CA PRO A 189 -0.03 -7.79 -9.27
C PRO A 189 1.30 -8.34 -8.71
N TYR A 190 1.56 -9.64 -8.83
CA TYR A 190 2.81 -10.26 -8.40
C TYR A 190 3.97 -9.85 -9.28
N TRP A 191 3.80 -9.84 -10.60
CA TRP A 191 4.85 -9.40 -11.52
C TRP A 191 5.21 -7.92 -11.32
N PHE A 192 4.20 -7.06 -11.16
CA PHE A 192 4.39 -5.65 -10.84
C PHE A 192 5.14 -5.46 -9.52
N SER A 193 4.73 -6.20 -8.48
CA SER A 193 5.37 -6.14 -7.16
C SER A 193 6.82 -6.66 -7.23
N ALA A 194 7.08 -7.72 -7.99
CA ALA A 194 8.42 -8.26 -8.15
C ALA A 194 9.38 -7.25 -8.81
N MET A 195 8.91 -6.52 -9.83
CA MET A 195 9.71 -5.47 -10.46
C MET A 195 10.00 -4.34 -9.46
N THR A 196 8.96 -3.75 -8.87
CA THR A 196 9.10 -2.61 -7.97
C THR A 196 9.94 -2.93 -6.72
N MET A 197 9.71 -4.08 -6.08
CA MET A 197 10.51 -4.54 -4.93
C MET A 197 11.99 -4.71 -5.31
N LYS A 198 12.28 -5.32 -6.47
CA LYS A 198 13.65 -5.49 -6.95
C LYS A 198 14.32 -4.14 -7.26
N SER A 199 13.59 -3.20 -7.84
CA SER A 199 14.08 -1.86 -8.15
C SER A 199 14.48 -1.10 -6.89
N VAL A 200 13.64 -1.10 -5.84
CA VAL A 200 14.01 -0.50 -4.54
C VAL A 200 15.20 -1.24 -3.92
N GLY A 201 15.22 -2.57 -3.95
CA GLY A 201 16.33 -3.35 -3.40
C GLY A 201 17.70 -3.01 -4.03
N LYS A 202 17.76 -2.84 -5.36
CA LYS A 202 18.98 -2.38 -6.04
C LYS A 202 19.39 -0.97 -5.62
N ALA A 203 18.43 -0.04 -5.57
CA ALA A 203 18.69 1.35 -5.21
C ALA A 203 19.14 1.47 -3.74
N ALA A 204 18.52 0.72 -2.84
CA ALA A 204 18.87 0.67 -1.43
C ALA A 204 20.27 0.07 -1.21
N LEU A 205 20.65 -0.98 -1.96
CA LEU A 205 22.00 -1.54 -1.89
C LEU A 205 23.05 -0.51 -2.31
N ALA A 206 22.83 0.19 -3.43
CA ALA A 206 23.73 1.26 -3.87
C ALA A 206 23.80 2.42 -2.85
N MET A 207 22.67 2.77 -2.24
CA MET A 207 22.60 3.79 -1.18
C MET A 207 23.44 3.37 0.04
N VAL A 208 23.32 2.12 0.49
CA VAL A 208 24.09 1.59 1.62
C VAL A 208 25.59 1.60 1.33
N GLU A 209 26.00 1.19 0.13
CA GLU A 209 27.41 1.22 -0.29
C GLU A 209 27.97 2.64 -0.33
N GLU A 210 27.22 3.61 -0.85
CA GLU A 210 27.65 5.01 -0.89
C GLU A 210 27.72 5.63 0.52
N VAL A 211 26.72 5.41 1.36
CA VAL A 211 26.73 5.90 2.76
C VAL A 211 27.92 5.29 3.52
N ARG A 212 28.18 4.00 3.37
CA ARG A 212 29.37 3.34 3.95
C ARG A 212 30.66 3.93 3.40
N ARG A 213 30.74 4.18 2.09
CA ARG A 213 31.91 4.80 1.46
C ARG A 213 32.18 6.17 2.08
N GLN A 214 31.16 7.01 2.24
CA GLN A 214 31.32 8.32 2.86
C GLN A 214 31.83 8.21 4.29
N PHE A 215 31.20 7.40 5.14
CA PHE A 215 31.63 7.21 6.53
C PHE A 215 33.04 6.63 6.68
N ASN A 216 33.46 5.73 5.77
CA ASN A 216 34.77 5.08 5.85
C ASN A 216 35.91 5.89 5.23
N THR A 217 35.63 6.84 4.32
CA THR A 217 36.67 7.52 3.52
C THR A 217 36.77 9.02 3.79
N ILE A 218 35.70 9.66 4.27
CA ILE A 218 35.71 11.11 4.57
C ILE A 218 36.08 11.29 6.04
N ALA A 219 37.34 11.68 6.29
CA ALA A 219 37.83 11.98 7.63
C ALA A 219 37.05 13.16 8.25
N GLY A 220 36.64 13.02 9.52
CA GLY A 220 35.90 14.06 10.23
C GLY A 220 34.37 13.97 10.07
N LEU A 221 33.84 13.03 9.26
CA LEU A 221 32.41 12.90 9.02
C LEU A 221 31.66 12.28 10.20
N MET A 222 32.20 11.20 10.78
CA MET A 222 31.60 10.56 11.97
C MET A 222 31.68 11.46 13.20
N GLU A 223 32.71 12.30 13.26
CA GLU A 223 32.95 13.28 14.31
C GLU A 223 32.08 14.54 14.15
N GLY A 224 31.30 14.65 13.06
CA GLY A 224 30.41 15.79 12.79
C GLY A 224 31.14 17.08 12.36
N THR A 225 32.44 17.01 12.07
CA THR A 225 33.26 18.18 11.71
C THR A 225 33.19 18.54 10.22
N VAL A 226 32.77 17.60 9.37
CA VAL A 226 32.66 17.76 7.91
C VAL A 226 31.24 17.42 7.46
N LYS A 227 30.74 18.18 6.48
CA LYS A 227 29.41 17.91 5.89
C LYS A 227 29.45 16.71 4.95
N PRO A 228 28.45 15.81 5.00
CA PRO A 228 28.33 14.72 4.04
C PRO A 228 27.99 15.21 2.63
N ASP A 229 28.23 14.36 1.64
CA ASP A 229 27.83 14.59 0.25
C ASP A 229 26.40 14.09 0.04
N TYR A 230 25.43 14.95 0.32
CA TYR A 230 24.01 14.66 0.09
C TYR A 230 23.68 14.46 -1.40
N LYS A 231 24.41 15.13 -2.30
CA LYS A 231 24.11 15.14 -3.74
C LYS A 231 24.24 13.75 -4.34
N LYS A 232 25.25 12.97 -3.91
CA LYS A 232 25.41 11.59 -4.38
C LYS A 232 24.25 10.69 -3.98
N CYS A 233 23.77 10.77 -2.74
CA CYS A 233 22.60 10.00 -2.31
C CYS A 233 21.36 10.38 -3.12
N VAL A 234 21.12 11.69 -3.34
CA VAL A 234 20.02 12.18 -4.18
C VAL A 234 20.13 11.67 -5.63
N MET A 235 21.33 11.66 -6.21
CA MET A 235 21.54 11.14 -7.56
C MET A 235 21.22 9.65 -7.67
N ILE A 236 21.65 8.82 -6.70
CA ILE A 236 21.39 7.38 -6.71
C ILE A 236 19.88 7.09 -6.75
N SER A 237 19.09 7.74 -5.88
CA SER A 237 17.64 7.54 -5.85
C SER A 237 16.95 8.13 -7.08
N THR A 238 17.42 9.27 -7.59
CA THR A 238 16.88 9.91 -8.80
C THR A 238 17.10 9.04 -10.05
N ASP A 239 18.33 8.59 -10.29
CA ASP A 239 18.66 7.80 -11.46
C ASP A 239 17.94 6.44 -11.44
N ALA A 240 17.90 5.81 -10.27
CA ALA A 240 17.19 4.54 -10.09
C ALA A 240 15.68 4.70 -10.31
N SER A 241 15.04 5.70 -9.70
CA SER A 241 13.59 5.90 -9.83
C SER A 241 13.17 6.20 -11.28
N LEU A 242 13.86 7.12 -11.97
CA LEU A 242 13.55 7.49 -13.36
C LEU A 242 13.74 6.32 -14.34
N ARG A 243 14.76 5.50 -14.14
CA ARG A 243 15.02 4.35 -15.01
C ARG A 243 14.08 3.19 -14.73
N GLU A 244 13.90 2.85 -13.47
CA GLU A 244 13.20 1.63 -13.06
C GLU A 244 11.66 1.79 -13.08
N MET A 245 11.10 3.02 -13.07
CA MET A 245 9.66 3.24 -13.21
C MET A 245 9.09 2.85 -14.58
N ILE A 246 9.93 2.80 -15.61
CA ILE A 246 9.51 2.55 -17.00
C ILE A 246 8.92 1.15 -17.16
N ALA A 247 9.59 0.11 -16.65
CA ALA A 247 9.16 -1.28 -16.87
C ALA A 247 7.81 -1.60 -16.19
N PRO A 248 7.56 -1.26 -14.91
CA PRO A 248 6.24 -1.38 -14.30
C PRO A 248 5.18 -0.54 -15.01
N GLY A 249 5.50 0.68 -15.44
CA GLY A 249 4.58 1.52 -16.22
C GLY A 249 4.19 0.88 -17.55
N CYS A 250 5.16 0.38 -18.31
CA CYS A 250 4.92 -0.35 -19.55
C CYS A 250 4.10 -1.62 -19.34
N LEU A 251 4.31 -2.36 -18.24
CA LEU A 251 3.49 -3.53 -17.92
C LEU A 251 2.00 -3.14 -17.82
N VAL A 252 1.70 -2.09 -17.05
CA VAL A 252 0.32 -1.64 -16.81
C VAL A 252 -0.34 -1.12 -18.08
N MET A 253 0.37 -0.30 -18.86
CA MET A 253 -0.18 0.33 -20.07
C MET A 253 -0.30 -0.66 -21.24
N LEU A 254 0.71 -1.51 -21.44
CA LEU A 254 0.73 -2.39 -22.60
C LEU A 254 -0.15 -3.64 -22.40
N MET A 255 -0.39 -4.07 -21.16
CA MET A 255 -1.15 -5.29 -20.91
C MET A 255 -2.58 -5.22 -21.50
N PRO A 256 -3.41 -4.20 -21.22
CA PRO A 256 -4.75 -4.11 -21.81
C PRO A 256 -4.71 -4.06 -23.34
N ILE A 257 -3.76 -3.32 -23.90
CA ILE A 257 -3.58 -3.18 -25.36
C ILE A 257 -3.22 -4.53 -26.00
N ILE A 258 -2.21 -5.21 -25.47
CA ILE A 258 -1.73 -6.50 -25.98
C ILE A 258 -2.81 -7.56 -25.84
N VAL A 259 -3.42 -7.69 -24.65
CA VAL A 259 -4.44 -8.71 -24.39
C VAL A 259 -5.70 -8.44 -25.22
N GLY A 260 -6.19 -7.20 -25.22
CA GLY A 260 -7.37 -6.81 -25.99
C GLY A 260 -7.18 -6.97 -27.49
N TYR A 261 -6.03 -6.57 -28.03
CA TYR A 261 -5.74 -6.67 -29.45
C TYR A 261 -5.48 -8.11 -29.91
N LEU A 262 -4.62 -8.86 -29.22
CA LEU A 262 -4.24 -10.21 -29.66
C LEU A 262 -5.30 -11.26 -29.31
N PHE A 263 -5.84 -11.22 -28.08
CA PHE A 263 -6.68 -12.28 -27.51
C PHE A 263 -8.16 -11.91 -27.41
N GLY A 264 -8.48 -10.63 -27.53
CA GLY A 264 -9.86 -10.14 -27.60
C GLY A 264 -10.48 -9.77 -26.25
N VAL A 265 -11.73 -9.29 -26.34
CA VAL A 265 -12.46 -8.68 -25.22
C VAL A 265 -12.81 -9.65 -24.10
N TYR A 266 -13.06 -10.93 -24.41
CA TYR A 266 -13.35 -11.96 -23.42
C TYR A 266 -12.14 -12.31 -22.55
N THR A 267 -10.97 -12.45 -23.17
CA THR A 267 -9.70 -12.71 -22.45
C THR A 267 -9.35 -11.52 -21.57
N LEU A 268 -9.50 -10.29 -22.08
CA LEU A 268 -9.27 -9.08 -21.30
C LEU A 268 -10.28 -8.95 -20.14
N ALA A 269 -11.54 -9.31 -20.35
CA ALA A 269 -12.54 -9.34 -19.27
C ALA A 269 -12.12 -10.27 -18.13
N GLY A 270 -11.66 -11.50 -18.44
CA GLY A 270 -11.13 -12.42 -17.43
C GLY A 270 -9.94 -11.82 -16.68
N ALA A 271 -9.00 -11.20 -17.40
CA ALA A 271 -7.81 -10.62 -16.79
C ALA A 271 -8.10 -9.44 -15.87
N LEU A 272 -9.07 -8.57 -16.24
CA LEU A 272 -9.52 -7.47 -15.38
C LEU A 272 -10.19 -7.98 -14.11
N ALA A 273 -11.02 -9.02 -14.21
CA ALA A 273 -11.74 -9.58 -13.08
C ALA A 273 -10.77 -10.14 -12.01
N ASP A 274 -9.74 -10.89 -12.41
CA ASP A 274 -8.84 -11.52 -11.43
C ASP A 274 -7.70 -10.61 -10.97
N ALA A 275 -7.25 -9.70 -11.82
CA ALA A 275 -6.31 -8.67 -11.39
C ALA A 275 -6.90 -7.90 -10.19
N LEU A 276 -8.20 -7.59 -10.23
CA LEU A 276 -8.92 -6.98 -9.11
C LEU A 276 -8.86 -7.84 -7.84
N VAL A 277 -9.26 -9.12 -7.92
CA VAL A 277 -9.39 -9.99 -6.73
C VAL A 277 -8.03 -10.30 -6.11
N SER A 278 -7.01 -10.56 -6.93
CA SER A 278 -5.63 -10.80 -6.49
C SER A 278 -4.97 -9.51 -5.97
N GLY A 279 -5.05 -8.42 -6.74
CA GLY A 279 -4.33 -7.19 -6.45
C GLY A 279 -4.82 -6.48 -5.19
N VAL A 280 -6.12 -6.53 -4.88
CA VAL A 280 -6.66 -5.96 -3.64
C VAL A 280 -6.06 -6.64 -2.40
N GLN A 281 -5.95 -7.98 -2.41
CA GLN A 281 -5.40 -8.72 -1.28
C GLN A 281 -3.90 -8.41 -1.07
N MET A 282 -3.13 -8.36 -2.17
CA MET A 282 -1.72 -7.97 -2.12
C MET A 282 -1.54 -6.53 -1.63
N ALA A 283 -2.34 -5.58 -2.14
CA ALA A 283 -2.22 -4.17 -1.78
C ALA A 283 -2.49 -3.95 -0.29
N ILE A 284 -3.54 -4.58 0.25
CA ILE A 284 -3.89 -4.46 1.68
C ILE A 284 -2.81 -5.11 2.55
N SER A 285 -2.44 -6.36 2.26
CA SER A 285 -1.47 -7.09 3.07
C SER A 285 -0.10 -6.41 3.08
N ALA A 286 0.42 -5.96 1.93
CA ALA A 286 1.71 -5.27 1.83
C ALA A 286 1.72 -3.94 2.61
N SER A 287 0.67 -3.12 2.43
CA SER A 287 0.55 -1.82 3.10
C SER A 287 0.49 -1.98 4.62
N ASN A 288 -0.29 -2.94 5.10
CA ASN A 288 -0.49 -3.17 6.53
C ASN A 288 0.70 -3.83 7.20
N THR A 289 1.37 -4.78 6.52
CA THR A 289 2.59 -5.40 7.01
C THR A 289 3.68 -4.34 7.23
N GLY A 290 3.94 -3.47 6.23
CA GLY A 290 4.96 -2.45 6.38
C GLY A 290 4.60 -1.39 7.43
N GLY A 291 3.33 -0.97 7.51
CA GLY A 291 2.87 -0.06 8.55
C GLY A 291 2.98 -0.66 9.97
N ALA A 292 2.75 -1.96 10.11
CA ALA A 292 2.89 -2.65 11.39
C ALA A 292 4.35 -2.74 11.85
N TRP A 293 5.30 -3.01 10.94
CA TRP A 293 6.72 -3.01 11.30
C TRP A 293 7.23 -1.63 11.70
N ASP A 294 6.82 -0.58 10.99
CA ASP A 294 7.20 0.79 11.33
C ASP A 294 6.68 1.19 12.71
N ASN A 295 5.40 0.92 12.98
CA ASN A 295 4.81 1.20 14.29
C ASN A 295 5.40 0.32 15.40
N ALA A 296 5.82 -0.92 15.10
CA ALA A 296 6.53 -1.77 16.06
C ALA A 296 7.93 -1.20 16.39
N LYS A 297 8.65 -0.66 15.40
CA LYS A 297 9.90 0.08 15.61
C LYS A 297 9.66 1.32 16.48
N LYS A 298 8.72 2.19 16.10
CA LYS A 298 8.36 3.40 16.85
C LYS A 298 7.93 3.08 18.29
N TYR A 299 7.24 1.96 18.52
CA TYR A 299 6.86 1.50 19.85
C TYR A 299 8.07 1.22 20.76
N ILE A 300 9.10 0.57 20.22
CA ILE A 300 10.36 0.30 20.94
C ILE A 300 11.15 1.59 21.15
N GLU A 301 11.19 2.47 20.13
CA GLU A 301 11.88 3.76 20.19
C GLU A 301 11.29 4.72 21.22
N ALA A 302 9.96 4.73 21.36
CA ALA A 302 9.25 5.60 22.28
C ALA A 302 9.39 5.16 23.74
N GLY A 303 9.51 3.85 24.02
CA GLY A 303 9.71 3.35 25.40
C GLY A 303 8.62 3.78 26.40
N ASN A 304 7.42 4.11 25.93
CA ASN A 304 6.37 4.73 26.78
C ASN A 304 5.56 3.73 27.62
N THR A 305 5.88 2.44 27.55
CA THR A 305 5.25 1.35 28.29
C THR A 305 6.32 0.47 28.90
N GLU A 306 5.98 -0.28 29.95
CA GLU A 306 6.91 -1.24 30.57
C GLU A 306 7.47 -2.26 29.55
N GLN A 307 6.60 -2.77 28.68
CA GLN A 307 7.01 -3.67 27.59
C GLN A 307 7.90 -2.98 26.56
N GLY A 308 7.59 -1.73 26.17
CA GLY A 308 8.42 -0.94 25.25
C GLY A 308 9.81 -0.64 25.83
N CYS A 309 9.87 -0.24 27.10
CA CYS A 309 11.12 -0.07 27.85
C CYS A 309 11.94 -1.36 27.86
N ALA A 310 11.31 -2.51 28.09
CA ALA A 310 11.98 -3.81 28.14
C ALA A 310 12.55 -4.26 26.78
N LEU A 311 12.02 -3.75 25.67
CA LEU A 311 12.53 -4.01 24.32
C LEU A 311 13.59 -2.98 23.89
N GLY A 312 13.53 -1.77 24.45
CA GLY A 312 14.52 -0.72 24.23
C GLY A 312 15.84 -0.95 24.97
N PRO A 313 16.68 0.09 25.13
CA PRO A 313 16.58 1.41 24.49
C PRO A 313 16.93 1.36 22.99
N LYS A 314 16.89 2.52 22.31
CA LYS A 314 17.42 2.68 20.94
C LYS A 314 18.82 2.09 20.86
N GLY A 315 19.06 1.28 19.82
CA GLY A 315 20.33 0.56 19.61
C GLY A 315 20.39 -0.84 20.22
N SER A 316 19.41 -1.27 21.02
CA SER A 316 19.29 -2.65 21.51
C SER A 316 19.17 -3.66 20.36
N ALA A 317 19.39 -4.94 20.66
CA ALA A 317 19.22 -6.01 19.66
C ALA A 317 17.77 -6.09 19.14
N CYS A 318 16.78 -5.91 20.02
CA CYS A 318 15.37 -5.87 19.64
C CYS A 318 15.06 -4.65 18.76
N HIS A 319 15.63 -3.48 19.09
CA HIS A 319 15.48 -2.28 18.26
C HIS A 319 16.05 -2.50 16.85
N LYS A 320 17.27 -3.06 16.75
CA LYS A 320 17.86 -3.40 15.45
C LYS A 320 17.00 -4.40 14.66
N ALA A 321 16.43 -5.41 15.32
CA ALA A 321 15.52 -6.35 14.68
C ALA A 321 14.25 -5.66 14.14
N ALA A 322 13.68 -4.71 14.88
CA ALA A 322 12.53 -3.94 14.42
C ALA A 322 12.88 -3.03 13.23
N VAL A 323 14.07 -2.41 13.23
CA VAL A 323 14.56 -1.63 12.08
C VAL A 323 14.72 -2.50 10.82
N ILE A 324 15.15 -3.77 10.96
CA ILE A 324 15.16 -4.70 9.83
C ILE A 324 13.76 -4.96 9.29
N GLY A 325 12.77 -5.20 10.16
CA GLY A 325 11.37 -5.35 9.75
C GLY A 325 10.85 -4.12 9.00
N ASP A 326 11.09 -2.93 9.55
CA ASP A 326 10.66 -1.66 8.96
C ASP A 326 11.26 -1.43 7.56
N THR A 327 12.57 -1.64 7.41
CA THR A 327 13.27 -1.49 6.12
C THR A 327 12.86 -2.56 5.07
N VAL A 328 12.41 -3.75 5.50
CA VAL A 328 11.75 -4.72 4.61
C VAL A 328 10.34 -4.24 4.23
N GLY A 329 9.66 -3.55 5.15
CA GLY A 329 8.32 -2.98 4.99
C GLY A 329 8.24 -1.75 4.10
N ASP A 330 9.29 -0.95 4.00
CA ASP A 330 9.32 0.29 3.21
C ASP A 330 8.93 0.08 1.74
N PRO A 331 9.57 -0.81 0.97
CA PRO A 331 9.18 -1.04 -0.42
C PRO A 331 7.80 -1.70 -0.55
N LEU A 332 7.32 -2.40 0.49
CA LEU A 332 5.98 -2.98 0.51
C LEU A 332 4.91 -1.89 0.69
N LYS A 333 5.07 -1.02 1.69
CA LYS A 333 4.06 -0.03 2.07
C LYS A 333 4.10 1.25 1.25
N ASP A 334 5.26 1.62 0.67
CA ASP A 334 5.43 2.93 0.02
C ASP A 334 5.76 2.84 -1.48
N THR A 335 6.05 1.64 -2.01
CA THR A 335 6.27 1.46 -3.45
C THR A 335 5.25 0.51 -4.06
N SER A 336 5.35 -0.78 -3.73
CA SER A 336 4.58 -1.83 -4.41
C SER A 336 3.11 -1.84 -4.00
N GLY A 337 2.81 -1.99 -2.71
CA GLY A 337 1.46 -2.04 -2.14
C GLY A 337 0.53 -0.91 -2.60
N PRO A 338 0.87 0.38 -2.39
CA PRO A 338 0.00 1.48 -2.81
C PRO A 338 -0.11 1.57 -4.34
N SER A 339 0.96 1.29 -5.10
CA SER A 339 0.91 1.38 -6.57
C SER A 339 0.02 0.32 -7.20
N LEU A 340 -0.23 -0.82 -6.54
CA LEU A 340 -1.18 -1.81 -7.02
C LEU A 340 -2.60 -1.24 -7.16
N ASN A 341 -3.01 -0.27 -6.32
CA ASN A 341 -4.32 0.36 -6.48
C ASN A 341 -4.42 1.13 -7.82
N ILE A 342 -3.32 1.76 -8.23
CA ILE A 342 -3.22 2.52 -9.47
C ILE A 342 -3.19 1.57 -10.67
N LEU A 343 -2.37 0.50 -10.60
CA LEU A 343 -2.30 -0.54 -11.62
C LEU A 343 -3.69 -1.03 -12.01
N LEU A 344 -4.51 -1.35 -11.00
CA LEU A 344 -5.83 -1.90 -11.24
C LEU A 344 -6.77 -0.88 -11.90
N LYS A 345 -6.88 0.32 -11.31
CA LYS A 345 -7.71 1.43 -11.84
C LYS A 345 -7.35 1.77 -13.27
N LEU A 346 -6.05 1.85 -13.55
CA LEU A 346 -5.52 2.24 -14.85
C LEU A 346 -5.85 1.20 -15.92
N MET A 347 -5.61 -0.10 -15.65
CA MET A 347 -5.98 -1.15 -16.60
C MET A 347 -7.48 -1.18 -16.90
N ALA A 348 -8.33 -0.96 -15.89
CA ALA A 348 -9.77 -0.97 -16.09
C ALA A 348 -10.27 0.22 -16.92
N VAL A 349 -9.81 1.45 -16.62
CA VAL A 349 -10.21 2.63 -17.40
C VAL A 349 -9.64 2.58 -18.82
N GLU A 350 -8.40 2.13 -18.99
CA GLU A 350 -7.78 1.95 -20.30
C GLU A 350 -8.55 0.93 -21.14
N SER A 351 -8.89 -0.22 -20.54
CA SER A 351 -9.71 -1.24 -21.20
C SER A 351 -11.07 -0.69 -21.63
N LEU A 352 -11.72 0.10 -20.78
CA LEU A 352 -13.00 0.75 -21.10
C LEU A 352 -12.88 1.76 -22.25
N VAL A 353 -11.84 2.59 -22.25
CA VAL A 353 -11.60 3.59 -23.31
C VAL A 353 -11.35 2.91 -24.65
N PHE A 354 -10.53 1.87 -24.68
CA PHE A 354 -10.22 1.11 -25.89
C PHE A 354 -11.23 0.00 -26.22
N ALA A 355 -12.30 -0.16 -25.44
CA ALA A 355 -13.30 -1.21 -25.64
C ALA A 355 -13.87 -1.26 -27.08
N PRO A 356 -14.25 -0.13 -27.73
CA PRO A 356 -14.73 -0.16 -29.11
C PRO A 356 -13.66 -0.65 -30.08
N PHE A 357 -12.41 -0.21 -29.89
CA PHE A 357 -11.28 -0.62 -30.71
C PHE A 357 -11.00 -2.12 -30.59
N PHE A 358 -10.98 -2.67 -29.36
CA PHE A 358 -10.78 -4.11 -29.16
C PHE A 358 -11.92 -4.95 -29.71
N LYS A 359 -13.15 -4.43 -29.67
CA LYS A 359 -14.31 -5.08 -30.29
C LYS A 359 -14.16 -5.18 -31.80
N GLU A 360 -13.78 -4.08 -32.45
CA GLU A 360 -13.74 -4.01 -33.92
C GLU A 360 -12.46 -4.62 -34.52
N HIS A 361 -11.34 -4.51 -33.81
CA HIS A 361 -10.01 -4.83 -34.34
C HIS A 361 -9.22 -5.85 -33.51
N GLY A 362 -9.74 -6.30 -32.37
CA GLY A 362 -9.07 -7.29 -31.52
C GLY A 362 -9.26 -8.74 -31.97
N SER A 363 -8.81 -9.67 -31.11
CA SER A 363 -8.81 -11.13 -31.34
C SER A 363 -7.99 -11.60 -32.54
N VAL A 364 -6.88 -10.92 -32.86
CA VAL A 364 -6.02 -11.26 -34.02
C VAL A 364 -5.60 -12.74 -34.04
N LEU A 365 -5.29 -13.32 -32.87
CA LEU A 365 -4.82 -14.71 -32.78
C LEU A 365 -5.93 -15.76 -32.95
N PHE A 366 -7.19 -15.42 -32.71
CA PHE A 366 -8.30 -16.37 -32.74
C PHE A 366 -9.17 -16.24 -34.00
N GLY A 367 -8.82 -15.34 -34.91
CA GLY A 367 -9.64 -14.94 -36.05
C GLY A 367 -10.86 -14.12 -35.61
N ARG A 368 -11.27 -13.15 -36.42
CA ARG A 368 -12.54 -12.43 -36.20
C ARG A 368 -13.69 -13.42 -36.36
N ARG A 369 -14.25 -13.93 -35.26
CA ARG A 369 -15.59 -14.51 -35.30
C ARG A 369 -16.56 -13.33 -35.38
N SER A 370 -17.13 -13.17 -36.57
CA SER A 370 -18.30 -12.33 -36.89
C SER A 370 -19.41 -12.49 -35.86
#